data_AF-A0A838BE76-F1
#
_entry.id   AF-A0A838BE76-F1
#
_cell.length_a   1.000
_cell.length_b   1.000
_cell.length_c   1.000
_cell.angle_alpha   90.00
_cell.angle_beta   90.00
_cell.angle_gamma   90.00
#
_symmetry.space_group_name_H-M   'P 1'
#
loop_
_entity.id
_entity.type
_entity.pdbx_description
1 polymer ?
#
loop_
_entity_poly.entity_id
_entity_poly.type
_entity_poly.pdbx_seq_one_letter_code
_entity_poly.pdbx_strand_id
1 'polypeptide(L)'
;MVTRSRSIPAPSVVDEKWPHQVALPDDICTDRNLTVIMKFCQDADIKLQIRHVQAIWPSGKYENWRLHCFVDAADAQAFLNHFSGLRFDPKRDREKGKVHGIWRRTGSYERILDLGPLSVPEILRN
;
A
#
# COMPACT_ATOMS: atom_id res chain seq x y z
N MET A 1 24.02 -25.26 -8.49
CA MET A 1 23.95 -24.24 -7.42
C MET A 1 23.12 -23.10 -7.96
N VAL A 2 21.85 -22.98 -7.56
CA VAL A 2 20.95 -21.95 -8.10
C VAL A 2 21.34 -20.62 -7.46
N THR A 3 21.97 -19.75 -8.24
CA THR A 3 22.18 -18.34 -7.88
C THR A 3 20.81 -17.70 -7.69
N ARG A 4 20.37 -17.57 -6.43
CA ARG A 4 19.13 -16.88 -6.09
C ARG A 4 19.32 -15.40 -6.37
N SER A 5 18.64 -14.89 -7.38
CA SER A 5 18.61 -13.47 -7.74
C SER A 5 18.29 -12.61 -6.52
N ARG A 6 19.28 -11.85 -6.04
CA ARG A 6 19.10 -10.73 -5.10
C ARG A 6 18.34 -9.62 -5.83
N SER A 7 17.02 -9.55 -5.73
CA SER A 7 16.33 -8.36 -6.24
C SER A 7 15.07 -7.94 -5.48
N ILE A 8 14.53 -8.75 -4.57
CA ILE A 8 13.38 -8.34 -3.75
C ILE A 8 13.73 -8.59 -2.28
N PRO A 9 13.94 -7.54 -1.46
CA PRO A 9 14.23 -7.71 -0.04
C PRO A 9 13.11 -8.52 0.62
N ALA A 10 13.51 -9.42 1.52
CA ALA A 10 12.55 -10.23 2.25
C ALA A 10 11.56 -9.31 2.99
N PRO A 11 10.29 -9.70 3.11
CA PRO A 11 9.29 -8.84 3.69
C PRO A 11 9.65 -8.33 5.09
N SER A 12 10.25 -9.18 5.93
CA SER A 12 10.74 -8.80 7.26
C SER A 12 11.82 -7.72 7.20
N VAL A 13 12.71 -7.79 6.21
CA VAL A 13 13.75 -6.77 5.99
C VAL A 13 13.14 -5.44 5.57
N VAL A 14 12.04 -5.48 4.80
CA VAL A 14 11.28 -4.26 4.46
C VAL A 14 10.58 -3.71 5.70
N ASP A 15 9.94 -4.56 6.49
CA ASP A 15 9.22 -4.16 7.70
C ASP A 15 10.18 -3.59 8.77
N GLU A 16 11.45 -4.02 8.81
CA GLU A 16 12.50 -3.45 9.67
C GLU A 16 13.04 -2.11 9.16
N LYS A 17 13.22 -1.96 7.84
CA LYS A 17 13.81 -0.75 7.24
C LYS A 17 12.79 0.35 6.95
N TRP A 18 11.54 -0.03 6.66
CA TRP A 18 10.41 0.85 6.35
C TRP A 18 9.19 0.44 7.19
N PRO A 19 9.23 0.73 8.50
CA PRO A 19 8.19 0.29 9.44
C PRO A 19 6.87 1.03 9.27
N HIS A 20 6.86 2.21 8.63
CA HIS A 20 5.66 3.03 8.47
C HIS A 20 5.03 2.80 7.11
N GLN A 21 3.89 2.11 7.06
CA GLN A 21 3.28 1.69 5.80
C GLN A 21 1.88 2.29 5.66
N VAL A 22 1.59 2.81 4.47
CA VAL A 22 0.28 3.35 4.09
C VAL A 22 -0.24 2.59 2.88
N ALA A 23 -1.44 2.04 2.99
CA ALA A 23 -2.12 1.25 1.98
C ALA A 23 -3.10 2.14 1.19
N LEU A 24 -3.04 2.03 -0.13
CA LEU A 24 -4.02 2.59 -1.07
C LEU A 24 -4.58 1.45 -1.95
N PRO A 25 -5.86 1.49 -2.38
CA PRO A 25 -6.39 0.55 -3.35
C PRO A 25 -5.59 0.61 -4.66
N ASP A 26 -5.21 -0.54 -5.21
CA ASP A 26 -4.34 -0.58 -6.39
C ASP A 26 -4.99 0.05 -7.62
N ASP A 27 -6.31 -0.10 -7.77
CA ASP A 27 -7.11 0.51 -8.84
C ASP A 27 -7.05 2.05 -8.84
N ILE A 28 -6.92 2.66 -7.65
CA ILE A 28 -6.72 4.12 -7.51
C ILE A 28 -5.30 4.51 -7.91
N CYS A 29 -4.31 3.65 -7.69
CA CYS A 29 -2.89 3.94 -7.96
C CYS A 29 -2.49 3.70 -9.43
N THR A 30 -3.35 4.07 -10.38
CA THR A 30 -3.16 3.86 -11.82
C THR A 30 -3.03 5.19 -12.58
N ASP A 31 -2.39 5.15 -13.76
CA ASP A 31 -2.30 6.27 -14.71
C ASP A 31 -1.91 7.62 -14.06
N ARG A 32 -2.72 8.68 -14.27
CA ARG A 32 -2.52 10.02 -13.74
C ARG A 32 -2.37 10.06 -12.22
N ASN A 33 -3.07 9.19 -11.49
CA ASN A 33 -2.97 9.13 -10.04
C ASN A 33 -1.58 8.65 -9.60
N LEU A 34 -1.01 7.68 -10.31
CA LEU A 34 0.36 7.24 -10.05
C LEU A 34 1.35 8.40 -10.27
N THR A 35 1.18 9.18 -11.33
CA THR A 35 2.01 10.37 -11.55
C THR A 35 1.89 11.40 -10.43
N VAL A 36 0.67 11.64 -9.92
CA VAL A 36 0.45 12.55 -8.77
C VAL A 36 1.15 12.03 -7.51
N ILE A 37 1.03 10.73 -7.22
CA ILE A 37 1.68 10.09 -6.07
C ILE A 37 3.21 10.21 -6.19
N MET A 38 3.78 9.82 -7.33
CA MET A 38 5.24 9.86 -7.52
C MET A 38 5.78 11.29 -7.48
N LYS A 39 5.05 12.25 -8.07
CA LYS A 39 5.44 13.66 -8.04
C LYS A 39 5.42 14.22 -6.62
N PHE A 40 4.39 13.93 -5.82
CA PHE A 40 4.34 14.33 -4.41
C PHE A 40 5.57 13.82 -3.64
N CYS A 41 5.93 12.56 -3.84
CA CYS A 41 7.09 11.98 -3.16
C CYS A 41 8.42 12.58 -3.66
N GLN A 42 8.52 12.92 -4.95
CA GLN A 42 9.70 13.57 -5.52
C GLN A 42 9.85 15.02 -5.02
N ASP A 43 8.79 15.81 -5.04
CA ASP A 43 8.80 17.20 -4.56
C ASP A 43 9.13 17.30 -3.06
N ALA A 44 8.77 16.28 -2.28
CA ALA A 44 9.06 16.20 -0.85
C ALA A 44 10.37 15.46 -0.49
N ASP A 45 11.16 15.01 -1.48
CA ASP A 45 12.36 14.14 -1.32
C ASP A 45 12.11 12.88 -0.48
N ILE A 46 10.88 12.35 -0.52
CA ILE A 46 10.46 11.19 0.28
C ILE A 46 10.90 9.91 -0.44
N LYS A 47 11.71 9.10 0.26
CA LYS A 47 12.10 7.77 -0.20
C LYS A 47 11.12 6.72 0.30
N LEU A 48 10.39 6.12 -0.63
CA LEU A 48 9.43 5.06 -0.33
C LEU A 48 9.75 3.78 -1.09
N GLN A 49 9.34 2.65 -0.51
CA GLN A 49 9.33 1.35 -1.16
C GLN A 49 7.89 0.92 -1.43
N ILE A 50 7.61 0.46 -2.64
CA ILE A 50 6.28 0.00 -3.03
C ILE A 50 6.17 -1.52 -2.84
N ARG A 51 5.05 -1.98 -2.29
CA ARG A 51 4.67 -3.40 -2.20
C ARG A 51 3.20 -3.59 -2.49
N HIS A 52 2.79 -4.84 -2.75
CA HIS A 52 1.38 -5.19 -2.96
C HIS A 52 0.91 -6.16 -1.88
N VAL A 53 -0.34 -6.02 -1.50
CA VAL A 53 -1.09 -6.94 -0.64
C VAL A 53 -2.49 -7.11 -1.20
N GLN A 54 -3.08 -8.28 -0.98
CA GLN A 54 -4.45 -8.59 -1.28
C GLN A 54 -5.26 -8.50 0.00
N ALA A 55 -6.14 -7.51 0.07
CA ALA A 55 -7.11 -7.38 1.13
C ALA A 55 -8.23 -8.40 0.91
N ILE A 56 -8.55 -9.21 1.92
CA ILE A 56 -9.61 -10.23 1.85
C ILE A 56 -10.62 -9.94 2.96
N TRP A 57 -11.90 -9.85 2.60
CA TRP A 57 -13.01 -9.62 3.53
C TRP A 57 -13.70 -10.94 3.93
N PRO A 58 -14.43 -10.96 5.06
CA PRO A 58 -15.17 -12.15 5.51
C PRO A 58 -16.21 -12.64 4.51
N SER A 59 -16.71 -11.78 3.63
CA SER A 59 -17.62 -12.12 2.54
C SER A 59 -16.97 -12.93 1.41
N GLY A 60 -15.65 -13.15 1.45
CA GLY A 60 -14.88 -13.79 0.38
C GLY A 60 -14.50 -12.84 -0.76
N LYS A 61 -14.92 -11.57 -0.69
CA LYS A 61 -14.43 -10.53 -1.60
C LYS A 61 -12.96 -10.23 -1.32
N TYR A 62 -12.19 -9.98 -2.38
CA TYR A 62 -10.80 -9.58 -2.29
C TYR A 62 -10.52 -8.39 -3.21
N GLU A 63 -9.52 -7.59 -2.84
CA GLU A 63 -9.07 -6.42 -3.59
C GLU A 63 -7.55 -6.30 -3.47
N ASN A 64 -6.90 -5.85 -4.54
CA ASN A 64 -5.46 -5.60 -4.51
C ASN A 64 -5.19 -4.18 -3.98
N TRP A 65 -4.21 -4.07 -3.11
CA TRP A 65 -3.82 -2.85 -2.44
C TRP A 65 -2.31 -2.66 -2.59
N ARG A 66 -1.91 -1.41 -2.77
CA ARG A 66 -0.53 -0.97 -2.85
C ARG A 66 -0.10 -0.34 -1.53
N LEU A 67 0.94 -0.92 -0.93
CA LEU A 67 1.60 -0.39 0.25
C LEU A 67 2.73 0.55 -0.17
N HIS A 68 2.69 1.76 0.38
CA HIS A 68 3.76 2.75 0.31
C HIS A 68 4.48 2.68 1.66
N CYS A 69 5.69 2.13 1.66
CA CYS A 69 6.48 1.90 2.86
C CYS A 69 7.52 3.02 3.01
N PHE A 70 7.50 3.69 4.15
CA PHE A 70 8.33 4.84 4.50
C PHE A 70 9.28 4.49 5.65
N VAL A 71 10.48 5.08 5.61
CA VAL A 71 11.46 4.98 6.71
C VAL A 71 11.00 5.86 7.87
N ASP A 72 10.56 7.08 7.56
CA ASP A 72 10.19 8.10 8.52
C ASP A 72 8.69 8.15 8.78
N ALA A 73 8.30 8.25 10.06
CA ALA A 73 6.92 8.36 10.47
C ALA A 73 6.26 9.66 9.97
N ALA A 74 7.04 10.73 9.87
CA ALA A 74 6.58 12.04 9.41
C ALA A 74 6.17 11.98 7.93
N ASP A 75 6.97 11.32 7.08
CA ASP A 75 6.68 11.13 5.66
C ASP A 75 5.43 10.28 5.46
N ALA A 76 5.31 9.19 6.22
CA ALA A 76 4.11 8.35 6.19
C ALA A 76 2.87 9.14 6.63
N GLN A 77 3.00 10.01 7.64
CA GLN A 77 1.90 10.87 8.09
C GLN A 77 1.54 11.93 7.05
N ALA A 78 2.53 12.57 6.41
CA ALA A 78 2.31 13.54 5.36
C ALA A 78 1.58 12.90 4.16
N PHE A 79 2.03 11.72 3.75
CA PHE A 79 1.38 10.92 2.71
C PHE A 79 -0.05 10.54 3.09
N LEU A 80 -0.27 10.09 4.33
CA LEU A 80 -1.59 9.75 4.84
C LEU A 80 -2.52 10.97 4.86
N ASN A 81 -2.03 12.12 5.32
CA ASN A 81 -2.81 13.35 5.37
C ASN A 81 -3.19 13.84 3.97
N HIS A 82 -2.29 13.69 2.99
CA HIS A 82 -2.53 14.15 1.64
C HIS A 82 -3.46 13.21 0.87
N PHE A 83 -3.21 11.90 0.91
CA PHE A 83 -3.94 10.92 0.09
C PHE A 83 -5.06 10.18 0.83
N SER A 84 -5.23 10.39 2.14
CA SER A 84 -6.27 9.76 2.96
C SER A 84 -6.28 8.22 2.91
N GLY A 85 -5.11 7.59 2.72
CA GLY A 85 -4.98 6.13 2.72
C GLY A 85 -5.26 5.46 4.06
N LEU A 86 -5.03 4.16 4.14
CA LEU A 86 -5.14 3.40 5.39
C LEU A 86 -3.76 3.10 5.95
N ARG A 87 -3.55 3.30 7.26
CA ARG A 87 -2.33 2.81 7.91
C ARG A 87 -2.31 1.28 7.90
N PHE A 88 -1.17 0.71 7.55
CA PHE A 88 -0.92 -0.71 7.56
C PHE A 88 0.16 -1.04 8.59
N ASP A 89 -0.14 -1.91 9.56
CA ASP A 89 0.80 -2.39 10.55
C ASP A 89 1.23 -3.82 10.19
N PRO A 90 2.45 -4.03 9.66
CA PRO A 90 2.88 -5.36 9.22
C PRO A 90 2.89 -6.41 10.34
N LYS A 91 3.03 -6.00 11.61
CA LYS A 91 3.03 -6.92 12.76
C LYS A 91 1.62 -7.42 13.07
N ARG A 92 0.62 -6.54 12.94
CA ARG A 92 -0.79 -6.83 13.26
C ARG A 92 -1.55 -7.39 12.07
N ASP A 93 -1.44 -6.72 10.92
CA ASP A 93 -2.28 -6.94 9.75
C ASP A 93 -1.89 -8.15 8.92
N ARG A 94 -0.68 -8.68 9.12
CA ARG A 94 -0.14 -9.81 8.35
C ARG A 94 -0.15 -11.15 9.10
N GLU A 95 -1.11 -11.32 10.00
CA GLU A 95 -1.18 -12.47 10.93
C GLU A 95 0.19 -12.81 11.55
N LYS A 96 0.88 -11.81 12.12
CA LYS A 96 2.24 -11.95 12.69
C LYS A 96 3.31 -12.38 11.68
N GLY A 97 3.18 -11.96 10.42
CA GLY A 97 4.13 -12.27 9.35
C GLY A 97 3.98 -13.67 8.73
N LYS A 98 2.93 -14.42 9.09
CA LYS A 98 2.72 -15.80 8.63
C LYS A 98 2.19 -15.89 7.20
N VAL A 99 1.51 -14.85 6.71
CA VAL A 99 0.90 -14.88 5.37
C VAL A 99 1.58 -13.87 4.47
N HIS A 100 2.03 -14.33 3.30
CA HIS A 100 2.63 -13.45 2.31
C HIS A 100 1.55 -12.74 1.51
N GLY A 101 1.48 -11.41 1.63
CA GLY A 101 0.64 -10.61 0.76
C GLY A 101 -0.87 -10.72 1.01
N ILE A 102 -1.32 -11.29 2.13
CA ILE A 102 -2.75 -11.30 2.50
C ILE A 102 -2.96 -10.38 3.69
N TRP A 103 -3.93 -9.49 3.55
CA TRP A 103 -4.42 -8.62 4.61
C TRP A 103 -5.88 -8.97 4.90
N ARG A 104 -6.15 -9.59 6.05
CA ARG A 104 -7.53 -9.91 6.43
C ARG A 104 -8.22 -8.68 6.99
N ARG A 105 -9.24 -8.21 6.28
CA ARG A 105 -10.05 -7.07 6.70
C ARG A 105 -11.13 -7.53 7.66
N THR A 106 -11.46 -6.68 8.62
CA THR A 106 -12.62 -6.86 9.50
C THR A 106 -13.75 -5.96 9.00
N GLY A 107 -14.98 -6.49 8.97
CA GLY A 107 -16.16 -5.75 8.54
C GLY A 107 -16.59 -6.01 7.09
N SER A 108 -17.47 -5.15 6.59
CA SER A 108 -18.03 -5.24 5.24
C SER A 108 -17.06 -4.71 4.19
N TYR A 109 -17.14 -5.26 2.98
CA TYR A 109 -16.43 -4.70 1.83
C TYR A 109 -17.16 -3.46 1.34
N GLU A 110 -16.44 -2.34 1.29
CA GLU A 110 -16.88 -1.10 0.65
C GLU A 110 -15.82 -0.71 -0.37
N ARG A 111 -16.24 -0.57 -1.63
CA ARG A 111 -15.34 -0.20 -2.71
C ARG A 111 -14.98 1.28 -2.57
N ILE A 112 -13.69 1.56 -2.44
CA ILE A 112 -13.21 2.93 -2.33
C ILE A 112 -12.99 3.49 -3.74
N LEU A 113 -13.75 4.51 -4.09
CA LEU A 113 -13.65 5.19 -5.40
C LEU A 113 -12.83 6.47 -5.33
N ASP A 114 -12.79 7.13 -4.17
CA ASP A 114 -12.17 8.44 -3.99
C ASP A 114 -11.34 8.43 -2.70
N LEU A 115 -10.11 8.97 -2.77
CA LEU A 115 -9.16 9.08 -1.68
C LEU A 115 -8.37 10.39 -1.77
N GLY A 116 -8.79 11.39 -1.01
CA GLY A 116 -8.19 12.73 -1.05
C GLY A 116 -8.20 13.29 -2.48
N PRO A 117 -7.04 13.65 -3.07
CA PRO A 117 -6.95 14.14 -4.44
C PRO A 117 -7.01 13.03 -5.50
N LEU A 118 -7.04 11.76 -5.10
CA LEU A 118 -7.04 10.62 -6.01
C LEU A 118 -8.47 10.11 -6.20
N SER A 119 -8.75 9.68 -7.42
CA SER A 119 -10.04 9.09 -7.73
C SER A 119 -9.88 8.01 -8.78
N VAL A 120 -10.56 6.87 -8.59
CA VAL A 120 -10.53 5.75 -9.55
C VAL A 120 -10.88 6.31 -10.94
N PRO A 121 -10.04 6.10 -11.96
CA PRO A 121 -10.35 6.52 -13.33
C PRO A 121 -11.71 6.03 -13.77
N GLU A 122 -12.48 6.84 -14.50
CA GLU A 122 -13.86 6.51 -14.89
C GLU A 122 -13.98 5.16 -15.61
N ILE A 123 -12.96 4.81 -16.41
CA ILE A 123 -12.89 3.53 -17.12
C ILE A 123 -12.86 2.30 -16.19
N LEU A 124 -12.44 2.46 -14.94
CA LEU A 124 -12.37 1.41 -13.92
C LEU A 124 -13.55 1.44 -12.95
N ARG A 125 -14.49 2.40 -13.07
CA ARG A 125 -15.62 2.54 -12.13
C ARG A 125 -16.82 1.64 -12.45
N ASN A 126 -16.90 1.09 -13.66
CA ASN A 126 -17.99 0.20 -14.11
C ASN A 126 -17.83 -1.25 -13.64
#